data_AF-A0AB39A6Z4-F1
#
_entry.id   AF-A0AB39A6Z4-F1
#
_cell.length_a   1.000
_cell.length_b   1.000
_cell.length_c   1.000
_cell.angle_alpha   90.00
_cell.angle_beta   90.00
_cell.angle_gamma   90.00
#
_symmetry.space_group_name_H-M   'P 1'
#
loop_
_entity.id
_entity.type
_entity.pdbx_description
1 polymer ?
#
loop_
_entity_poly.entity_id
_entity_poly.type
_entity_poly.pdbx_seq_one_letter_code
_entity_poly.pdbx_strand_id
1 'polypeptide(L)'
;MLYLVPADIFTEITVITLSNNFLFSAVKQNFITKPYRYYSNALLHRKDIVNDSRNCAIIYQWTCLITGKIYIGSASKGDTRLNSYYYPSTLKRNLPIYKSLLYYGHETHSVAILENLGNSKNISKSNLLAREQFYLNEAFQMFSDKVLNLSKTAGSTLGIKHSKDFSISRAGVLNPMYNRVKSPEFLAIQKRDKQGINNPQYKVIKSQQTIDKLSKYIEVFDAESIEKIGKFKTVAEGGNVLNILE
;
A
#
# COMPACT_ATOMS: atom_id res chain seq x y z
N MET A 1 45.24 -46.47 -13.33
CA MET A 1 44.80 -45.57 -14.40
C MET A 1 44.61 -44.20 -13.77
N LEU A 2 45.67 -43.38 -13.76
CA LEU A 2 45.65 -42.02 -13.23
C LEU A 2 45.11 -41.10 -14.33
N TYR A 3 43.96 -40.47 -14.08
CA TYR A 3 43.47 -39.40 -14.95
C TYR A 3 44.07 -38.08 -14.49
N LEU A 4 45.00 -37.56 -15.29
CA LEU A 4 45.46 -36.18 -15.20
C LEU A 4 44.33 -35.28 -15.69
N VAL A 5 43.76 -34.46 -14.80
CA VAL A 5 42.81 -33.41 -15.17
C VAL A 5 43.62 -32.15 -15.53
N PRO A 6 43.36 -31.49 -16.68
CA PRO A 6 44.11 -30.31 -17.09
C PRO A 6 43.95 -29.15 -16.08
N ALA A 7 45.03 -28.41 -15.84
CA ALA A 7 45.09 -27.27 -14.91
C ALA A 7 44.22 -26.06 -15.31
N ASP A 8 43.61 -26.09 -16.49
CA ASP A 8 42.90 -24.96 -17.08
C ASP A 8 41.45 -24.78 -16.59
N ILE A 9 40.92 -25.72 -15.80
CA ILE A 9 39.54 -25.66 -15.29
C ILE A 9 39.44 -24.83 -13.99
N PHE A 10 40.53 -24.66 -13.24
CA PHE A 10 40.53 -23.91 -11.98
C PHE A 10 40.66 -22.39 -12.16
N THR A 11 41.19 -21.93 -13.29
CA THR A 11 41.31 -20.51 -13.62
C THR A 11 39.98 -19.91 -14.06
N GLU A 12 39.13 -20.65 -14.80
CA GLU A 12 37.81 -20.14 -15.19
C GLU A 12 36.85 -19.96 -14.00
N ILE A 13 36.87 -20.85 -13.01
CA ILE A 13 35.99 -20.73 -11.82
C ILE A 13 36.41 -19.55 -10.91
N THR A 14 37.71 -19.24 -10.88
CA THR A 14 38.25 -18.12 -10.10
C THR A 14 38.04 -16.77 -10.82
N VAL A 15 38.03 -16.76 -12.16
CA VAL A 15 37.71 -15.55 -12.94
C VAL A 15 36.21 -15.26 -12.93
N ILE A 16 35.34 -16.27 -12.95
CA ILE A 16 33.86 -16.08 -12.88
C ILE A 16 33.43 -15.53 -11.50
N THR A 17 34.16 -15.83 -10.43
CA THR A 17 33.86 -15.28 -9.10
C THR A 17 34.37 -13.85 -8.90
N LEU A 18 35.40 -13.42 -9.64
CA LEU A 18 35.90 -12.03 -9.61
C LEU A 18 35.25 -11.11 -10.64
N SER A 19 34.66 -11.65 -11.72
CA SER A 19 33.97 -10.85 -12.75
C SER A 19 32.55 -10.42 -12.40
N ASN A 20 31.91 -11.03 -11.38
CA ASN A 20 30.57 -10.61 -10.93
C ASN A 20 30.58 -9.31 -10.10
N ASN A 21 31.77 -8.75 -9.80
CA ASN A 21 31.90 -7.47 -9.10
C ASN A 21 32.00 -6.25 -10.03
N PHE A 22 31.94 -6.43 -11.35
CA PHE A 22 31.95 -5.34 -12.32
C PHE A 22 30.82 -5.53 -13.32
N LEU A 23 29.85 -4.60 -13.27
CA LEU A 23 28.72 -4.38 -14.20
C LEU A 23 27.32 -4.59 -13.60
N PHE A 24 27.08 -4.06 -12.41
CA PHE A 24 25.85 -3.26 -12.30
C PHE A 24 26.21 -1.86 -12.78
N SER A 25 25.91 -1.58 -14.06
CA SER A 25 26.01 -0.23 -14.61
C SER A 25 25.46 0.75 -13.58
N ALA A 26 26.21 1.79 -13.26
CA ALA A 26 25.93 2.75 -12.20
C ALA A 26 24.56 3.42 -12.39
N VAL A 27 23.47 2.73 -12.04
CA VAL A 27 22.17 3.37 -11.88
C VAL A 27 22.35 4.29 -10.70
N LYS A 28 22.44 5.59 -10.99
CA LYS A 28 22.51 6.65 -9.99
C LYS A 28 21.40 6.40 -8.98
N GLN A 29 21.77 6.23 -7.72
CA GLN A 29 20.80 5.98 -6.66
C GLN A 29 19.82 7.16 -6.60
N ASN A 30 18.54 6.84 -6.79
CA ASN A 30 17.46 7.81 -6.75
C ASN A 30 16.99 7.93 -5.31
N PHE A 31 17.65 8.79 -4.53
CA PHE A 31 17.14 9.17 -3.22
C PHE A 31 16.22 10.37 -3.36
N ILE A 32 15.09 10.32 -2.67
CA ILE A 32 14.14 11.43 -2.59
C ILE A 32 14.79 12.61 -1.85
N THR A 33 15.41 12.31 -0.70
CA THR A 33 16.13 13.28 0.13
C THR A 33 17.46 12.67 0.58
N LYS A 34 18.33 13.49 1.16
CA LYS A 34 19.50 12.98 1.88
C LYS A 34 19.03 12.01 2.98
N PRO A 35 19.45 10.73 2.96
CA PRO A 35 18.99 9.75 3.93
C PRO A 35 19.67 9.97 5.28
N TYR A 36 18.98 9.60 6.36
CA TYR A 36 19.54 9.53 7.71
C TYR A 36 20.67 8.49 7.78
N ARG A 37 20.47 7.31 7.18
CA ARG A 37 21.49 6.27 7.00
C ARG A 37 21.30 5.55 5.67
N TYR A 38 22.40 5.09 5.10
CA TYR A 38 22.41 4.41 3.82
C TYR A 38 23.27 3.14 3.86
N TYR A 39 22.74 2.06 3.26
CA TYR A 39 23.41 0.78 3.14
C TYR A 39 23.39 0.36 1.67
N SER A 40 24.58 0.31 1.06
CA SER A 40 24.74 0.03 -0.37
C SER A 40 24.35 -1.38 -0.77
N ASN A 41 24.44 -2.33 0.16
CA ASN A 41 24.07 -3.73 -0.04
C ASN A 41 23.23 -4.22 1.14
N ALA A 42 21.98 -4.57 0.89
CA ALA A 42 21.04 -4.97 1.93
C ALA A 42 21.45 -6.29 2.59
N LEU A 43 21.97 -7.25 1.82
CA LEU A 43 22.39 -8.54 2.35
C LEU A 43 23.59 -8.42 3.28
N LEU A 44 24.64 -7.70 2.85
CA LEU A 44 25.87 -7.51 3.59
C LEU A 44 25.62 -6.77 4.92
N HIS A 45 24.84 -5.70 4.87
CA HIS A 45 24.58 -4.83 6.02
C HIS A 45 23.34 -5.22 6.83
N ARG A 46 22.79 -6.42 6.64
CA ARG A 46 21.55 -6.85 7.31
C ARG A 46 21.58 -6.62 8.82
N LYS A 47 22.69 -6.98 9.49
CA LYS A 47 22.83 -6.83 10.94
C LYS A 47 22.83 -5.37 11.35
N ASP A 48 23.55 -4.52 10.62
CA ASP A 48 23.65 -3.08 10.88
C ASP A 48 22.30 -2.39 10.68
N ILE A 49 21.60 -2.71 9.58
CA ILE A 49 20.26 -2.22 9.27
C ILE A 49 19.29 -2.49 10.43
N VAL A 50 19.31 -3.71 10.96
CA VAL A 50 18.43 -4.12 12.06
C VAL A 50 18.82 -3.46 13.38
N ASN A 51 20.12 -3.32 13.64
CA ASN A 51 20.61 -2.69 14.87
C ASN A 51 20.30 -1.18 14.91
N ASP A 52 20.54 -0.48 13.80
CA ASP A 52 20.32 0.97 13.70
C ASP A 52 18.83 1.36 13.72
N SER A 53 17.94 0.41 13.43
CA SER A 53 16.48 0.60 13.45
C SER A 53 15.78 -0.01 14.68
N ARG A 54 16.56 -0.47 15.67
CA ARG A 54 16.04 -1.14 16.86
C ARG A 54 15.17 -0.21 17.70
N ASN A 55 13.95 -0.64 18.00
CA ASN A 55 12.95 0.09 18.79
C ASN A 55 12.61 1.50 18.28
N CYS A 56 12.95 1.82 17.04
CA CYS A 56 12.70 3.12 16.43
C CYS A 56 11.57 3.03 15.39
N ALA A 57 10.75 4.07 15.36
CA ALA A 57 9.84 4.32 14.26
C ALA A 57 10.62 4.99 13.12
N ILE A 58 10.51 4.45 11.90
CA ILE A 58 11.33 4.89 10.77
C ILE A 58 10.51 4.98 9.48
N ILE A 59 10.99 5.84 8.59
CA ILE A 59 10.64 5.81 7.17
C ILE A 59 11.86 5.30 6.40
N TYR A 60 11.66 4.35 5.49
CA TYR A 60 12.73 3.72 4.74
C TYR A 60 12.41 3.60 3.26
N GLN A 61 13.47 3.48 2.47
CA GLN A 61 13.45 3.25 1.05
C GLN A 61 14.27 2.00 0.71
N TRP A 62 13.67 1.09 -0.05
CA TRP A 62 14.39 0.05 -0.78
C TRP A 62 14.63 0.53 -2.21
N THR A 63 15.82 0.28 -2.75
CA THR A 63 16.15 0.57 -4.14
C THR A 63 16.74 -0.68 -4.78
N CYS A 64 16.14 -1.15 -5.87
CA CYS A 64 16.74 -2.19 -6.72
C CYS A 64 17.82 -1.53 -7.59
N LEU A 65 19.09 -1.91 -7.39
CA LEU A 65 20.23 -1.30 -8.09
C LEU A 65 20.28 -1.66 -9.58
N ILE A 66 19.64 -2.76 -9.98
CA ILE A 66 19.53 -3.21 -11.38
C ILE A 66 18.51 -2.37 -12.14
N THR A 67 17.30 -2.25 -11.58
CA THR A 67 16.18 -1.62 -12.29
C THR A 67 16.00 -0.14 -11.94
N GLY A 68 16.65 0.33 -10.88
CA GLY A 68 16.45 1.66 -10.30
C GLY A 68 15.08 1.85 -9.62
N LYS A 69 14.27 0.78 -9.50
CA LYS A 69 12.94 0.85 -8.88
C LYS A 69 13.04 1.02 -7.38
N ILE A 70 12.15 1.83 -6.82
CA ILE A 70 12.14 2.23 -5.41
C ILE A 70 10.86 1.78 -4.72
N TYR A 71 10.96 1.43 -3.44
CA TYR A 71 9.81 1.16 -2.58
C TYR A 71 9.97 1.95 -1.29
N ILE A 72 8.93 2.69 -0.91
CA ILE A 72 8.87 3.46 0.33
C ILE A 72 7.98 2.73 1.33
N GLY A 73 8.41 2.67 2.58
CA GLY A 73 7.58 2.14 3.64
C GLY A 73 7.87 2.80 4.97
N SER A 74 6.93 2.65 5.89
CA SER A 74 7.07 3.05 7.28
C SER A 74 7.04 1.84 8.21
N ALA A 75 7.55 2.02 9.42
CA ALA A 75 7.46 1.03 10.50
C ALA A 75 7.45 1.73 11.84
N SER A 76 6.58 1.29 12.76
CA SER A 76 6.68 1.68 14.18
C SER A 76 7.86 0.98 14.86
N LYS A 77 8.08 -0.30 14.53
CA LYS A 77 9.26 -1.09 14.93
C LYS A 77 10.13 -1.39 13.71
N GLY A 78 11.10 -0.52 13.45
CA GLY A 78 11.96 -0.56 12.27
C GLY A 78 12.71 -1.88 12.11
N ASP A 79 13.36 -2.35 13.17
CA ASP A 79 14.08 -3.63 13.22
C ASP A 79 13.22 -4.82 12.79
N THR A 80 12.02 -4.94 13.36
CA THR A 80 11.09 -6.03 13.06
C THR A 80 10.66 -5.97 11.60
N ARG A 81 10.33 -4.76 11.11
CA ARG A 81 9.87 -4.59 9.72
C ARG A 81 10.99 -4.83 8.72
N LEU A 82 12.18 -4.28 8.92
CA LEU A 82 13.30 -4.43 7.99
C LEU A 82 13.85 -5.86 7.99
N ASN A 83 13.92 -6.51 9.16
CA ASN A 83 14.31 -7.91 9.22
C ASN A 83 13.29 -8.83 8.53
N SER A 84 12.00 -8.44 8.50
CA SER A 84 10.96 -9.26 7.87
C SER A 84 11.17 -9.53 6.38
N TYR A 85 11.85 -8.62 5.67
CA TYR A 85 12.15 -8.75 4.25
C TYR A 85 13.13 -9.88 3.93
N TYR A 86 13.83 -10.43 4.92
CA TYR A 86 14.77 -11.55 4.72
C TYR A 86 14.13 -12.92 4.99
N TYR A 87 12.89 -12.97 5.47
CA TYR A 87 12.21 -14.24 5.73
C TYR A 87 11.45 -14.74 4.50
N PRO A 88 11.69 -16.00 4.06
CA PRO A 88 10.99 -16.57 2.91
C PRO A 88 9.46 -16.55 3.06
N SER A 89 8.95 -16.77 4.28
CA SER A 89 7.51 -16.72 4.57
C SER A 89 6.88 -15.35 4.30
N THR A 90 7.62 -14.26 4.56
CA THR A 90 7.18 -12.89 4.24
C THR A 90 7.15 -12.67 2.73
N LEU A 91 8.20 -13.13 2.04
CA LEU A 91 8.40 -12.89 0.61
C LEU A 91 7.42 -13.65 -0.29
N LYS A 92 6.79 -14.73 0.21
CA LYS A 92 5.72 -15.45 -0.49
C LYS A 92 4.48 -14.60 -0.80
N ARG A 93 4.32 -13.43 -0.16
CA ARG A 93 3.19 -12.54 -0.40
C ARG A 93 3.31 -11.84 -1.76
N ASN A 94 2.18 -11.61 -2.42
CA ASN A 94 2.11 -11.00 -3.74
C ASN A 94 2.24 -9.46 -3.69
N LEU A 95 3.38 -8.95 -3.23
CA LEU A 95 3.70 -7.51 -3.26
C LEU A 95 4.89 -7.22 -4.18
N PRO A 96 4.90 -6.08 -4.92
CA PRO A 96 5.96 -5.78 -5.89
C PRO A 96 7.37 -5.77 -5.30
N ILE A 97 7.56 -5.21 -4.10
CA ILE A 97 8.87 -5.20 -3.43
C ILE A 97 9.36 -6.62 -3.09
N TYR A 98 8.47 -7.52 -2.66
CA TYR A 98 8.86 -8.89 -2.35
C TYR A 98 9.23 -9.66 -3.61
N LYS A 99 8.49 -9.45 -4.70
CA LYS A 99 8.85 -10.02 -6.02
C LYS A 99 10.20 -9.50 -6.49
N SER A 100 10.48 -8.21 -6.30
CA SER A 100 11.78 -7.62 -6.65
C SER A 100 12.92 -8.30 -5.89
N LEU A 101 12.78 -8.45 -4.56
CA LEU A 101 13.77 -9.12 -3.72
C LEU A 101 13.95 -10.61 -4.06
N LEU A 102 12.86 -11.32 -4.36
CA LEU A 102 12.93 -12.73 -4.76
C LEU A 102 13.57 -12.93 -6.13
N TYR A 103 13.30 -12.03 -7.07
CA TYR A 103 13.77 -12.16 -8.45
C TYR A 103 15.23 -11.74 -8.59
N TYR A 104 15.63 -10.61 -7.99
CA TYR A 104 16.97 -10.05 -8.14
C TYR A 104 17.92 -10.37 -6.97
N GLY A 105 17.41 -10.85 -5.83
CA GLY A 105 18.23 -11.08 -4.64
C GLY A 105 18.40 -9.84 -3.78
N HIS A 106 18.80 -10.00 -2.51
CA HIS A 106 18.97 -8.89 -1.57
C HIS A 106 20.28 -8.12 -1.81
N GLU A 107 21.29 -8.77 -2.35
CA GLU A 107 22.61 -8.23 -2.70
C GLU A 107 22.53 -7.15 -3.77
N THR A 108 21.50 -7.19 -4.62
CA THR A 108 21.25 -6.19 -5.67
C THR A 108 20.32 -5.06 -5.23
N HIS A 109 20.02 -4.99 -3.93
CA HIS A 109 19.19 -3.95 -3.36
C HIS A 109 19.97 -3.15 -2.32
N SER A 110 19.71 -1.85 -2.30
CA SER A 110 20.17 -0.96 -1.24
C SER A 110 19.00 -0.53 -0.35
N VAL A 111 19.32 -0.20 0.90
CA VAL A 111 18.35 0.28 1.89
C VAL A 111 18.80 1.65 2.38
N ALA A 112 17.88 2.59 2.39
CA ALA A 112 18.08 3.89 3.02
C ALA A 112 17.05 4.07 4.14
N ILE A 113 17.50 4.48 5.32
CA ILE A 113 16.62 5.05 6.34
C ILE A 113 16.49 6.52 5.99
N LEU A 114 15.31 6.93 5.52
CA LEU A 114 15.04 8.30 5.10
C LEU A 114 14.87 9.21 6.31
N GLU A 115 14.12 8.73 7.30
CA GLU A 115 13.83 9.47 8.51
C GLU A 115 13.76 8.52 9.72
N ASN A 116 14.39 8.91 10.82
CA ASN A 116 14.23 8.27 12.12
C ASN A 116 13.33 9.15 12.99
N LEU A 117 12.14 8.67 13.31
CA LEU A 117 11.14 9.40 14.09
C LEU A 117 11.34 9.24 15.60
N GLY A 118 12.31 8.43 16.03
CA GLY A 118 12.62 8.16 17.44
C GLY A 118 11.92 6.91 17.98
N ASN A 119 11.81 6.80 19.30
CA ASN A 119 11.34 5.59 19.98
C ASN A 119 9.89 5.24 19.59
N SER A 120 9.66 3.99 19.14
CA SER A 120 8.36 3.47 18.70
C SER A 120 7.19 3.77 19.66
N LYS A 121 7.44 3.87 20.97
CA LYS A 121 6.40 4.10 21.97
C LYS A 121 5.83 5.52 21.95
N ASN A 122 6.60 6.49 21.44
CA ASN A 122 6.25 7.91 21.49
C ASN A 122 5.57 8.39 20.20
N ILE A 123 5.46 7.53 19.18
CA ILE A 123 4.98 7.91 17.85
C ILE A 123 3.57 7.42 17.68
N SER A 124 2.65 8.35 17.39
CA SER A 124 1.29 8.01 16.99
C SER A 124 1.28 7.43 15.58
N LYS A 125 0.33 6.51 15.33
CA LYS A 125 0.14 5.91 14.00
C LYS A 125 -0.18 6.97 12.94
N SER A 126 -0.94 8.01 13.29
CA SER A 126 -1.28 9.10 12.37
C SER A 126 -0.02 9.87 11.92
N ASN A 127 0.90 10.16 12.85
CA ASN A 127 2.14 10.85 12.51
C ASN A 127 3.02 9.99 11.60
N LEU A 128 3.15 8.69 11.91
CA LEU A 128 3.91 7.77 11.06
C LEU A 128 3.37 7.72 9.61
N LEU A 129 2.05 7.61 9.45
CA LEU A 129 1.40 7.58 8.14
C LEU A 129 1.50 8.93 7.41
N ALA A 130 1.42 10.05 8.13
CA ALA A 130 1.61 11.38 7.53
C ALA A 130 3.03 11.55 6.97
N ARG A 131 4.04 11.05 7.69
CA ARG A 131 5.43 11.05 7.22
C ARG A 131 5.63 10.10 6.05
N GLU A 132 5.05 8.89 6.09
CA GLU A 132 5.06 7.99 4.93
C GLU A 132 4.42 8.64 3.68
N GLN A 133 3.29 9.33 3.86
CA GLN A 133 2.58 10.00 2.78
C GLN A 133 3.43 11.11 2.14
N PHE A 134 4.17 11.87 2.95
CA PHE A 134 5.10 12.88 2.47
C PHE A 134 6.11 12.26 1.48
N TYR A 135 6.82 11.21 1.89
CA TYR A 135 7.80 10.56 1.01
C TYR A 135 7.16 9.85 -0.18
N LEU A 136 5.96 9.28 -0.05
CA LEU A 136 5.24 8.72 -1.20
C LEU A 136 4.90 9.80 -2.23
N ASN A 137 4.41 10.96 -1.80
CA ASN A 137 4.09 12.07 -2.71
C ASN A 137 5.32 12.48 -3.51
N GLU A 138 6.45 12.70 -2.84
CA GLU A 138 7.71 13.03 -3.49
C GLU A 138 8.17 11.91 -4.44
N ALA A 139 8.10 10.65 -4.02
CA ALA A 139 8.49 9.50 -4.85
C ALA A 139 7.66 9.43 -6.13
N PHE A 140 6.33 9.57 -6.03
CA PHE A 140 5.43 9.52 -7.17
C PHE A 140 5.55 10.75 -8.07
N GLN A 141 5.96 11.90 -7.53
CA GLN A 141 6.21 13.11 -8.30
C GLN A 141 7.53 13.02 -9.08
N MET A 142 8.61 12.58 -8.43
CA MET A 142 9.96 12.57 -9.02
C MET A 142 10.24 11.33 -9.88
N PHE A 143 9.69 10.17 -9.51
CA PHE A 143 10.07 8.86 -10.05
C PHE A 143 8.86 7.99 -10.39
N SER A 144 7.80 8.58 -10.94
CA SER A 144 6.48 7.93 -11.12
C SER A 144 6.54 6.52 -11.76
N ASP A 145 7.47 6.28 -12.69
CA ASP A 145 7.69 5.02 -13.42
C ASP A 145 8.51 3.98 -12.64
N LYS A 146 9.19 4.40 -11.57
CA LYS A 146 10.11 3.59 -10.77
C LYS A 146 9.55 3.21 -9.39
N VAL A 147 8.41 3.76 -8.99
CA VAL A 147 7.81 3.45 -7.67
C VAL A 147 7.11 2.08 -7.69
N LEU A 148 7.50 1.21 -6.76
CA LEU A 148 6.94 -0.13 -6.54
C LEU A 148 5.69 -0.13 -5.64
N ASN A 149 5.42 0.97 -4.93
CA ASN A 149 4.23 1.10 -4.11
C ASN A 149 2.97 1.04 -4.99
N LEU A 150 2.03 0.16 -4.62
CA LEU A 150 0.77 -0.01 -5.37
C LEU A 150 -0.23 1.13 -5.15
N SER A 151 -0.20 1.72 -3.95
CA SER A 151 -1.08 2.82 -3.58
C SER A 151 -0.32 4.14 -3.54
N LYS A 152 -0.98 5.22 -3.95
CA LYS A 152 -0.52 6.58 -3.69
C LYS A 152 -0.77 7.02 -2.25
N THR A 153 -1.70 6.37 -1.55
CA THR A 153 -2.06 6.71 -0.17
C THR A 153 -1.39 5.78 0.83
N ALA A 154 -0.70 6.35 1.81
CA ALA A 154 -0.02 5.62 2.88
C ALA A 154 -1.02 4.78 3.70
N GLY A 155 -0.64 3.55 4.04
CA GLY A 155 -1.43 2.66 4.90
C GLY A 155 -2.81 2.24 4.34
N SER A 156 -3.15 2.59 3.11
CA SER A 156 -4.46 2.30 2.52
C SER A 156 -4.32 1.81 1.08
N THR A 157 -5.08 0.78 0.74
CA THR A 157 -5.27 0.31 -0.65
C THR A 157 -6.55 0.86 -1.28
N LEU A 158 -7.25 1.77 -0.58
CA LEU A 158 -8.48 2.36 -1.08
C LEU A 158 -8.21 3.15 -2.37
N GLY A 159 -9.01 2.91 -3.41
CA GLY A 159 -8.86 3.55 -4.71
C GLY A 159 -7.92 2.83 -5.68
N ILE A 160 -7.21 1.77 -5.26
CA ILE A 160 -6.48 0.91 -6.19
C ILE A 160 -7.51 0.21 -7.09
N LYS A 161 -7.42 0.44 -8.40
CA LYS A 161 -8.22 -0.29 -9.39
C LYS A 161 -7.64 -1.69 -9.56
N HIS A 162 -8.48 -2.70 -9.36
CA HIS A 162 -8.11 -4.08 -9.66
C HIS A 162 -8.04 -4.31 -11.18
N SER A 163 -7.40 -5.41 -11.60
CA SER A 163 -7.37 -5.80 -13.00
C SER A 163 -8.79 -6.05 -13.53
N LYS A 164 -8.97 -5.89 -14.85
CA LYS A 164 -10.25 -6.20 -15.50
C LYS A 164 -10.66 -7.65 -15.24
N ASP A 165 -9.72 -8.59 -15.32
CA ASP A 165 -9.96 -10.01 -15.07
C ASP A 165 -10.50 -10.28 -13.67
N PHE A 166 -9.97 -9.57 -12.65
CA PHE A 166 -10.49 -9.67 -11.30
C PHE A 166 -11.96 -9.23 -11.21
N SER A 167 -12.32 -8.12 -11.87
CA SER A 167 -13.71 -7.66 -11.94
C SER A 167 -14.60 -8.67 -12.68
N ILE A 168 -14.14 -9.18 -13.83
CA ILE A 168 -14.86 -10.11 -14.68
C ILE A 168 -15.15 -11.43 -13.94
N SER A 169 -14.16 -12.01 -13.26
CA SER A 169 -14.31 -13.25 -12.47
C SER A 169 -15.28 -13.15 -11.29
N ARG A 170 -15.72 -11.94 -10.94
CA ARG A 170 -16.65 -11.66 -9.84
C ARG A 170 -18.04 -11.25 -10.34
N ALA A 171 -18.25 -11.17 -11.65
CA ALA A 171 -19.50 -10.72 -12.26
C ALA A 171 -20.13 -11.83 -13.12
N GLY A 172 -21.47 -11.79 -13.22
CA GLY A 172 -22.23 -12.68 -14.08
C GLY A 172 -21.93 -14.16 -13.86
N VAL A 173 -21.84 -14.92 -14.96
CA VAL A 173 -21.68 -16.37 -14.98
C VAL A 173 -20.34 -16.85 -14.41
N LEU A 174 -19.30 -16.02 -14.52
CA LEU A 174 -17.95 -16.36 -14.06
C LEU A 174 -17.79 -16.25 -12.55
N ASN A 175 -18.72 -15.57 -11.87
CA ASN A 175 -18.73 -15.55 -10.43
C ASN A 175 -18.93 -16.97 -9.88
N PRO A 176 -18.07 -17.49 -8.99
CA PRO A 176 -18.24 -18.81 -8.39
C PRO A 176 -19.58 -19.03 -7.67
N MET A 177 -20.27 -17.95 -7.32
CA MET A 177 -21.58 -17.95 -6.66
C MET A 177 -22.75 -17.83 -7.64
N TYR A 178 -22.50 -17.70 -8.95
CA TYR A 178 -23.55 -17.59 -9.96
C TYR A 178 -24.42 -18.85 -9.99
N ASN A 179 -25.74 -18.66 -10.05
CA ASN A 179 -26.77 -19.72 -10.02
C ASN A 179 -26.66 -20.73 -8.89
N ARG A 180 -25.87 -20.47 -7.84
CA ARG A 180 -25.88 -21.30 -6.64
C ARG A 180 -27.15 -21.04 -5.85
N VAL A 181 -27.99 -22.07 -5.73
CA VAL A 181 -29.16 -22.06 -4.87
C VAL A 181 -28.69 -21.95 -3.41
N LYS A 182 -29.17 -20.91 -2.72
CA LYS A 182 -28.86 -20.69 -1.30
C LYS A 182 -29.90 -21.40 -0.45
N SER A 183 -29.49 -21.99 0.66
CA SER A 183 -30.43 -22.62 1.58
C SER A 183 -31.37 -21.57 2.21
N PRO A 184 -32.60 -21.95 2.60
CA PRO A 184 -33.51 -21.08 3.32
C PRO A 184 -32.89 -20.50 4.59
N GLU A 185 -32.12 -21.29 5.33
CA GLU A 185 -31.44 -20.87 6.57
C GLU A 185 -30.40 -19.78 6.30
N PHE A 186 -29.59 -19.93 5.24
CA PHE A 186 -28.62 -18.91 4.84
C PHE A 186 -29.29 -17.58 4.49
N LEU A 187 -30.42 -17.63 3.77
CA LEU A 187 -31.20 -16.45 3.44
C LEU A 187 -31.84 -15.80 4.68
N ALA A 188 -32.31 -16.61 5.63
CA ALA A 188 -32.86 -16.14 6.89
C ALA A 188 -31.78 -15.40 7.71
N ILE A 189 -30.58 -15.96 7.85
CA ILE A 189 -29.45 -15.33 8.54
C ILE A 189 -29.07 -14.00 7.88
N GLN A 190 -29.00 -13.95 6.55
CA GLN A 190 -28.65 -12.72 5.82
C GLN A 190 -29.67 -11.58 6.03
N LYS A 191 -30.93 -11.92 6.28
CA LYS A 191 -32.01 -10.96 6.53
C LYS A 191 -32.16 -10.60 8.00
N ARG A 192 -31.85 -11.54 8.91
CA ARG A 192 -32.04 -11.40 10.37
C ARG A 192 -31.49 -10.08 10.89
N ASP A 193 -30.24 -9.76 10.59
CA ASP A 193 -29.53 -8.61 11.17
C ASP A 193 -29.87 -7.28 10.46
N LYS A 194 -30.73 -7.31 9.44
CA LYS A 194 -31.17 -6.11 8.70
C LYS A 194 -32.51 -5.57 9.19
N GLN A 195 -33.24 -6.32 10.00
CA GLN A 195 -34.63 -6.00 10.36
C GLN A 195 -34.86 -6.09 11.88
N GLY A 196 -35.80 -5.27 12.34
CA GLY A 196 -36.27 -5.29 13.73
C GLY A 196 -35.13 -5.13 14.74
N ILE A 197 -35.33 -5.67 15.94
CA ILE A 197 -34.41 -5.54 17.07
C ILE A 197 -32.98 -6.05 16.80
N ASN A 198 -32.79 -6.94 15.82
CA ASN A 198 -31.50 -7.49 15.46
C ASN A 198 -30.63 -6.51 14.65
N ASN A 199 -31.24 -5.52 14.00
CA ASN A 199 -30.49 -4.47 13.32
C ASN A 199 -29.99 -3.45 14.37
N PRO A 200 -28.66 -3.22 14.48
CA PRO A 200 -28.10 -2.25 15.44
C PRO A 200 -28.60 -0.82 15.23
N GLN A 201 -29.19 -0.51 14.07
CA GLN A 201 -29.77 0.79 13.75
C GLN A 201 -31.27 0.86 14.07
N TYR A 202 -31.91 -0.24 14.47
CA TYR A 202 -33.33 -0.27 14.76
C TYR A 202 -33.66 0.62 15.96
N LYS A 203 -34.59 1.55 15.75
CA LYS A 203 -35.01 2.56 16.73
C LYS A 203 -33.87 3.47 17.26
N VAL A 204 -32.70 3.47 16.62
CA VAL A 204 -31.63 4.40 17.01
C VAL A 204 -32.01 5.81 16.58
N ILE A 205 -32.23 6.68 17.56
CA ILE A 205 -32.43 8.11 17.34
C ILE A 205 -31.08 8.72 16.95
N LYS A 206 -31.03 9.42 15.82
CA LYS A 206 -29.81 10.07 15.31
C LYS A 206 -29.74 11.50 15.82
N SER A 207 -28.53 11.96 16.15
CA SER A 207 -28.29 13.38 16.42
C SER A 207 -28.48 14.21 15.16
N GLN A 208 -28.86 15.49 15.31
CA GLN A 208 -29.06 16.39 14.18
C GLN A 208 -27.81 16.46 13.27
N GLN A 209 -26.62 16.57 13.86
CA GLN A 209 -25.35 16.54 13.13
C GLN A 209 -25.18 15.28 12.26
N THR A 210 -25.65 14.13 12.73
CA THR A 210 -25.58 12.87 11.97
C THR A 210 -26.60 12.88 10.84
N ILE A 211 -27.81 13.38 11.11
CA ILE A 211 -28.86 13.52 10.10
C ILE A 211 -28.39 14.43 8.97
N ASP A 212 -27.73 15.55 9.29
CA ASP A 212 -27.23 16.49 8.29
C ASP A 212 -26.13 15.87 7.42
N LYS A 213 -25.26 15.01 7.98
CA LYS A 213 -24.25 14.27 7.19
C LYS A 213 -24.87 13.23 6.24
N LEU A 214 -25.97 12.62 6.65
CA LEU A 214 -26.68 11.60 5.85
C LEU A 214 -27.66 12.23 4.85
N SER A 215 -28.09 13.45 5.10
CA SER A 215 -29.03 14.18 4.26
C SER A 215 -28.35 14.61 2.96
N LYS A 216 -29.00 14.30 1.84
CA LYS A 216 -28.61 14.88 0.55
C LYS A 216 -29.19 16.29 0.50
N TYR A 217 -28.35 17.26 0.14
CA TYR A 217 -28.75 18.64 -0.09
C TYR A 217 -28.56 18.99 -1.55
N ILE A 218 -29.42 19.88 -2.03
CA ILE A 218 -29.33 20.49 -3.36
C ILE A 218 -29.18 21.99 -3.14
N GLU A 219 -28.25 22.60 -3.86
CA GLU A 219 -28.11 24.04 -3.93
C GLU A 219 -28.96 24.54 -5.08
N VAL A 220 -29.80 25.54 -4.81
CA VAL A 220 -30.71 26.12 -5.80
C VAL A 220 -30.20 27.51 -6.13
N PHE A 221 -30.15 27.81 -7.42
CA PHE A 221 -29.69 29.07 -7.98
C PHE A 221 -30.79 29.68 -8.81
N ASP A 222 -30.82 31.01 -8.82
CA ASP A 222 -31.69 31.77 -9.71
C ASP A 222 -31.24 31.59 -11.16
N ALA A 223 -32.19 31.32 -12.05
CA ALA A 223 -31.87 30.93 -13.41
C ALA A 223 -31.28 32.07 -14.25
N GLU A 224 -31.64 33.32 -13.94
CA GLU A 224 -31.27 34.50 -14.73
C GLU A 224 -30.02 35.19 -14.16
N SER A 225 -29.97 35.37 -12.85
CA SER A 225 -28.86 36.04 -12.17
C SER A 225 -27.71 35.09 -11.77
N ILE A 226 -27.95 33.77 -11.79
CA ILE A 226 -27.01 32.73 -11.30
C ILE A 226 -26.69 32.92 -9.80
N GLU A 227 -27.44 33.77 -9.10
CA GLU A 227 -27.25 33.98 -7.67
C GLU A 227 -27.78 32.79 -6.86
N LYS A 228 -27.10 32.47 -5.77
CA LYS A 228 -27.45 31.33 -4.92
C LYS A 228 -28.66 31.67 -4.06
N ILE A 229 -29.79 31.03 -4.35
CA ILE A 229 -31.04 31.18 -3.59
C ILE A 229 -30.94 30.48 -2.23
N GLY A 230 -30.36 29.27 -2.19
CA GLY A 230 -30.23 28.55 -0.92
C GLY A 230 -29.81 27.09 -1.03
N LYS A 231 -29.86 26.40 0.12
CA LYS A 231 -29.51 24.98 0.25
C LYS A 231 -30.67 24.22 0.90
N PHE A 232 -31.25 23.28 0.17
CA PHE A 232 -32.46 22.57 0.56
C PHE A 232 -32.22 21.06 0.67
N LYS A 233 -32.88 20.38 1.62
CA LYS A 233 -32.83 18.91 1.74
C LYS A 233 -33.61 18.28 0.56
N THR A 234 -33.09 17.18 -0.01
CA THR A 234 -33.70 16.52 -1.17
C THR A 234 -35.01 15.78 -0.85
N VAL A 235 -35.29 15.50 0.43
CA VAL A 235 -36.53 14.85 0.86
C VAL A 235 -37.15 15.74 1.94
N ALA A 236 -38.40 16.14 1.74
CA ALA A 236 -39.15 16.90 2.74
C ALA A 236 -39.38 16.03 3.99
N GLU A 237 -39.42 16.66 5.17
CA GLU A 237 -39.78 15.98 6.41
C GLU A 237 -41.24 15.51 6.29
N GLY A 238 -41.42 14.21 6.04
CA GLY A 238 -42.73 13.58 5.90
C GLY A 238 -43.26 13.49 4.47
N GLY A 239 -42.56 12.82 3.56
CA GLY A 239 -43.18 12.07 2.44
C GLY A 239 -44.02 12.81 1.40
N ASN A 240 -44.20 14.13 1.49
CA ASN A 240 -44.89 14.92 0.49
C ASN A 240 -43.87 15.70 -0.34
N VAL A 241 -43.88 15.40 -1.63
CA VAL A 241 -43.19 16.16 -2.67
C VAL A 241 -43.67 17.61 -2.56
N LEU A 242 -42.73 18.56 -2.54
CA LEU A 242 -43.01 19.98 -2.59
C LEU A 242 -43.89 20.27 -3.82
N ASN A 243 -45.16 20.59 -3.60
CA ASN A 243 -45.96 21.29 -4.59
C ASN A 243 -45.30 22.65 -4.77
N ILE A 244 -44.67 22.83 -5.93
CA ILE A 244 -44.30 24.15 -6.43
C ILE A 244 -45.63 24.84 -6.71
N LEU A 245 -45.98 25.82 -5.88
CA LEU A 245 -47.06 26.75 -6.18
C LEU A 245 -46.59 27.65 -7.33
N GLU A 246 -47.47 27.80 -8.31
CA GLU A 246 -47.38 28.77 -9.42
C GLU A 246 -47.19 30.20 -8.93
#